data_AF-A0A1I3FFV6-F1
#
_entry.id   AF-A0A1I3FFV6-F1
#
_cell.length_a   1.000
_cell.length_b   1.000
_cell.length_c   1.000
_cell.angle_alpha   90.00
_cell.angle_beta   90.00
_cell.angle_gamma   90.00
#
_symmetry.space_group_name_H-M   'P 1'
#
loop_
_entity.id
_entity.type
_entity.pdbx_description
1 polymer ?
#
loop_
_entity_poly.entity_id
_entity_poly.type
_entity_poly.pdbx_seq_one_letter_code
_entity_poly.pdbx_strand_id
1 'polypeptide(L)'
;MAGNQRMAALSLMAAEYGASRDEVLALPISDGSFIASCVPSHERIEPAVDIASSESYAGPVISYQYELACYGSEITVLVHGAIKGRGDEMERIIAVQFESELLPAFTQGMLAHGNVTVNGGALLFGNVHSNSNVSVKIDAESVSNITAVGEAPVIGEGYENVTSSSGAEEKDVPLVSEFFDSSNVYNKVAGEDFVILDASDSSCDFLGSGDMGGKTYFCNGELTVSGSFNNVTLFANGNIDHNGASNLSDQQSVDVAMFSTGSIAFNGKNDAYGVFWADGDITQNGSSVIGGSMISGGAMTLNGGFTFISNSDISVEVVPSQVVRDSWQEVVST
;
A
#
# COMPACT_ATOMS: atom_id res chain seq x y z
N MET A 1 -25.69 6.47 44.21
CA MET A 1 -25.21 5.37 43.36
C MET A 1 -25.68 5.47 41.91
N ALA A 2 -26.97 5.72 41.62
CA ALA A 2 -27.45 5.86 40.24
C ALA A 2 -26.81 7.03 39.44
N GLY A 3 -26.42 8.12 40.10
CA GLY A 3 -25.72 9.25 39.45
C GLY A 3 -24.37 8.87 38.86
N ASN A 4 -23.57 8.10 39.59
CA ASN A 4 -22.22 7.70 39.16
C ASN A 4 -22.28 6.73 37.97
N GLN A 5 -23.23 5.80 37.97
CA GLN A 5 -23.43 4.88 36.84
C GLN A 5 -23.84 5.60 35.56
N ARG A 6 -24.70 6.63 35.68
CA ARG A 6 -25.11 7.43 34.54
C ARG A 6 -23.95 8.26 33.98
N MET A 7 -23.14 8.89 34.84
CA MET A 7 -21.95 9.63 34.41
C MET A 7 -20.95 8.72 33.71
N ALA A 8 -20.74 7.51 34.25
CA ALA A 8 -19.81 6.52 33.71
C ALA A 8 -20.24 5.99 32.34
N ALA A 9 -21.52 5.71 32.16
CA ALA A 9 -22.05 5.26 30.89
C ALA A 9 -21.97 6.37 29.83
N LEU A 10 -22.24 7.62 30.21
CA LEU A 10 -22.20 8.74 29.27
C LEU A 10 -20.76 9.14 28.89
N SER A 11 -19.77 9.05 29.80
CA SER A 11 -18.36 9.28 29.44
C SER A 11 -17.80 8.16 28.57
N LEU A 12 -18.22 6.91 28.78
CA LEU A 12 -17.91 5.81 27.86
C LEU A 12 -18.52 6.05 26.49
N MET A 13 -19.81 6.41 26.41
CA MET A 13 -20.44 6.77 25.13
C MET A 13 -19.71 7.93 24.42
N ALA A 14 -19.13 8.88 25.17
CA ALA A 14 -18.32 9.96 24.60
C ALA A 14 -17.01 9.44 24.00
N ALA A 15 -16.34 8.50 24.68
CA ALA A 15 -15.13 7.85 24.18
C ALA A 15 -15.44 6.97 22.95
N GLU A 16 -16.51 6.17 23.00
CA GLU A 16 -16.97 5.35 21.88
C GLU A 16 -17.34 6.23 20.69
N TYR A 17 -18.03 7.34 20.95
CA TYR A 17 -18.34 8.33 19.94
C TYR A 17 -17.07 8.89 19.31
N GLY A 18 -16.06 9.31 20.11
CA GLY A 18 -14.75 9.75 19.61
C GLY A 18 -14.01 8.68 18.79
N ALA A 19 -14.01 7.43 19.24
CA ALA A 19 -13.43 6.29 18.52
C ALA A 19 -14.18 5.97 17.20
N SER A 20 -15.46 6.34 17.12
CA SER A 20 -16.32 6.13 15.96
C SER A 20 -16.40 7.33 15.01
N ARG A 21 -16.03 8.55 15.45
CA ARG A 21 -16.59 9.80 14.89
C ARG A 21 -16.31 10.02 13.40
N ASP A 22 -15.28 9.40 12.84
CA ASP A 22 -15.05 9.08 11.42
C ASP A 22 -13.58 8.60 11.36
N GLU A 23 -13.24 7.33 11.68
CA GLU A 23 -11.87 6.77 11.59
C GLU A 23 -10.73 7.68 12.13
N VAL A 24 -10.92 8.25 13.33
CA VAL A 24 -10.01 9.26 13.98
C VAL A 24 -9.56 10.38 13.01
N LEU A 25 -10.44 10.66 12.03
CA LEU A 25 -10.46 11.64 10.96
C LEU A 25 -9.23 11.62 10.05
N ALA A 26 -9.04 10.48 9.37
CA ALA A 26 -8.15 10.29 8.22
C ALA A 26 -6.68 10.68 8.49
N LEU A 27 -6.03 10.04 9.47
CA LEU A 27 -4.59 10.14 9.68
C LEU A 27 -3.84 9.69 8.40
N PRO A 28 -3.47 10.63 7.49
CA PRO A 28 -2.16 11.26 7.51
C PRO A 28 -2.25 12.75 7.89
N ILE A 29 -1.53 13.17 8.93
CA ILE A 29 -1.53 14.59 9.32
C ILE A 29 -0.44 15.35 8.53
N SER A 30 -0.81 15.68 7.28
CA SER A 30 -0.29 16.69 6.33
C SER A 30 0.89 16.45 5.38
N ASP A 31 1.67 15.36 5.40
CA ASP A 31 2.77 15.17 4.40
C ASP A 31 3.05 13.71 3.99
N GLY A 32 2.04 12.82 3.98
CA GLY A 32 2.22 11.42 3.55
C GLY A 32 3.21 10.58 4.39
N SER A 33 3.56 11.03 5.60
CA SER A 33 4.65 10.46 6.41
C SER A 33 4.31 10.28 7.90
N PHE A 34 3.05 9.92 8.22
CA PHE A 34 2.71 9.60 9.61
C PHE A 34 3.27 8.24 10.05
N ILE A 35 3.36 7.26 9.13
CA ILE A 35 3.96 5.95 9.43
C ILE A 35 5.51 6.06 9.50
N ALA A 36 6.12 6.88 8.63
CA ALA A 36 7.57 7.08 8.60
C ALA A 36 8.14 7.90 9.78
N SER A 37 7.28 8.54 10.61
CA SER A 37 7.71 9.41 11.72
C SER A 37 7.23 8.98 13.11
N CYS A 38 6.63 7.78 13.25
CA CYS A 38 6.44 7.12 14.54
C CYS A 38 7.81 6.70 15.13
N VAL A 39 8.63 7.68 15.50
CA VAL A 39 9.80 7.45 16.34
C VAL A 39 9.25 6.96 17.67
N PRO A 40 9.73 5.83 18.23
CA PRO A 40 9.30 5.34 19.53
C PRO A 40 9.76 6.30 20.63
N SER A 41 9.03 7.39 20.78
CA SER A 41 9.08 8.32 21.90
C SER A 41 7.68 8.38 22.48
N HIS A 42 7.56 8.26 23.80
CA HIS A 42 6.32 8.56 24.54
C HIS A 42 6.03 10.07 24.53
N GLU A 43 6.18 10.73 23.39
CA GLU A 43 5.82 12.14 23.27
C GLU A 43 4.32 12.23 23.08
N ARG A 44 3.67 12.73 24.13
CA ARG A 44 2.26 13.10 24.13
C ARG A 44 2.06 14.23 23.11
N ILE A 45 1.63 13.88 21.90
CA ILE A 45 1.16 14.86 20.94
C ILE A 45 -0.26 15.21 21.39
N GLU A 46 -0.48 16.42 21.93
CA GLU A 46 -1.81 16.94 22.28
C GLU A 46 -2.38 17.78 21.14
N PRO A 47 -3.05 17.23 20.11
CA PRO A 47 -3.98 18.02 19.34
C PRO A 47 -5.24 18.16 20.20
N ALA A 48 -5.33 19.25 20.97
CA ALA A 48 -6.56 19.64 21.65
C ALA A 48 -7.60 20.08 20.60
N VAL A 49 -8.21 19.13 19.90
CA VAL A 49 -9.40 19.41 19.09
C VAL A 49 -10.60 19.37 20.02
N ASP A 50 -10.89 20.51 20.67
CA ASP A 50 -12.14 20.72 21.39
C ASP A 50 -13.30 20.76 20.39
N ILE A 51 -13.89 19.61 20.07
CA ILE A 51 -15.07 19.60 19.20
C ILE A 51 -16.31 19.96 20.02
N ALA A 52 -16.65 21.25 19.93
CA ALA A 52 -17.91 21.92 20.27
C ALA A 52 -18.93 21.08 21.05
N SER A 53 -19.01 21.37 22.34
CA SER A 53 -20.16 21.07 23.18
C SER A 53 -21.43 21.68 22.56
N SER A 54 -22.55 20.94 22.56
CA SER A 54 -23.84 21.59 22.35
C SER A 54 -24.09 22.46 23.59
N GLU A 55 -23.91 23.77 23.48
CA GLU A 55 -24.28 24.74 24.52
C GLU A 55 -25.80 24.80 24.69
N SER A 56 -26.36 23.77 25.32
CA SER A 56 -27.69 23.81 25.90
C SER A 56 -27.54 24.25 27.36
N TYR A 57 -27.88 25.51 27.63
CA TYR A 57 -27.84 26.21 28.91
C TYR A 57 -28.63 25.49 30.05
N ALA A 58 -28.14 24.34 30.53
CA ALA A 58 -28.43 23.68 31.82
C ALA A 58 -27.88 22.22 31.95
N GLY A 59 -27.28 21.63 30.90
CA GLY A 59 -26.87 20.21 30.89
C GLY A 59 -25.40 19.93 31.22
N PRO A 60 -25.03 18.66 31.50
CA PRO A 60 -23.63 18.23 31.57
C PRO A 60 -22.94 18.41 30.23
N VAL A 61 -21.68 18.85 30.25
CA VAL A 61 -20.84 18.98 29.05
C VAL A 61 -20.21 17.63 28.76
N ILE A 62 -20.37 17.14 27.52
CA ILE A 62 -19.73 15.92 27.03
C ILE A 62 -18.62 16.34 26.08
N SER A 63 -17.40 15.83 26.29
CA SER A 63 -16.23 16.08 25.47
C SER A 63 -15.43 14.79 25.27
N TYR A 64 -14.53 14.78 24.29
CA TYR A 64 -13.51 13.75 24.18
C TYR A 64 -12.20 14.32 23.65
N GLN A 65 -11.08 13.64 23.91
CA GLN A 65 -9.72 14.01 23.48
C GLN A 65 -8.97 12.78 22.93
N TYR A 66 -7.93 12.99 22.12
CA TYR A 66 -7.10 11.93 21.56
C TYR A 66 -5.66 12.02 22.06
N GLU A 67 -5.05 10.87 22.32
CA GLU A 67 -3.61 10.69 22.56
C GLU A 67 -3.10 9.55 21.67
N LEU A 68 -1.96 9.74 21.00
CA LEU A 68 -1.38 8.75 20.09
C LEU A 68 -0.15 8.09 20.72
N ALA A 69 -0.04 6.77 20.55
CA ALA A 69 1.13 5.98 20.92
C ALA A 69 1.50 5.03 19.77
N CYS A 70 2.78 4.95 19.43
CA CYS A 70 3.27 4.05 18.39
C CYS A 70 4.13 2.92 18.98
N TYR A 71 3.93 1.69 18.50
CA TYR A 71 4.72 0.51 18.86
C TYR A 71 5.09 -0.28 17.59
N GLY A 72 6.18 0.08 16.93
CA GLY A 72 6.53 -0.52 15.64
C GLY A 72 5.56 -0.10 14.55
N SER A 73 4.90 -1.07 13.89
CA SER A 73 3.86 -0.82 12.87
C SER A 73 2.44 -0.65 13.45
N GLU A 74 2.27 -0.86 14.75
CA GLU A 74 0.99 -0.69 15.44
C GLU A 74 0.84 0.75 15.93
N ILE A 75 -0.29 1.36 15.61
CA ILE A 75 -0.68 2.69 16.09
C ILE A 75 -1.82 2.51 17.09
N THR A 76 -1.62 2.97 18.32
CA THR A 76 -2.66 2.99 19.35
C THR A 76 -3.13 4.43 19.56
N VAL A 77 -4.41 4.68 19.38
CA VAL A 77 -5.07 5.94 19.74
C VAL A 77 -5.85 5.75 21.03
N LEU A 78 -5.48 6.48 22.07
CA LEU A 78 -6.25 6.60 23.30
C LEU A 78 -7.30 7.71 23.13
N VAL A 79 -8.56 7.36 23.28
CA VAL A 79 -9.71 8.26 23.21
C VAL A 79 -10.25 8.49 24.62
N HIS A 80 -10.06 9.70 25.12
CA HIS A 80 -10.49 10.12 26.45
C HIS A 80 -11.88 10.73 26.38
N GLY A 81 -12.93 10.02 26.78
CA GLY A 81 -14.29 10.55 26.90
C GLY A 81 -14.53 11.13 28.28
N ALA A 82 -14.90 12.41 28.37
CA ALA A 82 -15.09 13.12 29.63
C ALA A 82 -16.47 13.77 29.74
N ILE A 83 -17.01 13.78 30.96
CA ILE A 83 -18.22 14.51 31.30
C ILE A 83 -17.98 15.43 32.48
N LYS A 84 -18.34 16.70 32.30
CA LYS A 84 -18.18 17.75 33.30
C LYS A 84 -19.54 18.22 33.81
N GLY A 85 -19.78 18.00 35.10
CA GLY A 85 -20.95 18.47 35.85
C GLY A 85 -20.64 19.65 36.78
N ARG A 86 -21.59 20.03 37.65
CA ARG A 86 -21.37 21.03 38.71
C ARG A 86 -20.54 20.42 39.86
N GLY A 87 -19.23 20.29 39.65
CA GLY A 87 -18.25 19.91 40.68
C GLY A 87 -17.67 18.51 40.57
N ASP A 88 -18.22 17.65 39.70
CA ASP A 88 -17.72 16.31 39.42
C ASP A 88 -17.31 16.20 37.94
N GLU A 89 -16.18 15.55 37.71
CA GLU A 89 -15.67 15.19 36.39
C GLU A 89 -15.47 13.68 36.36
N MET A 90 -15.95 13.04 35.29
CA MET A 90 -15.76 11.61 35.08
C MET A 90 -15.21 11.37 33.69
N GLU A 91 -14.11 10.63 33.65
CA GLU A 91 -13.37 10.30 32.44
C GLU A 91 -13.36 8.79 32.23
N ARG A 92 -13.43 8.37 30.97
CA ARG A 92 -13.22 6.99 30.53
C ARG A 92 -12.34 7.00 29.30
N ILE A 93 -11.45 6.03 29.21
CA ILE A 93 -10.46 5.95 28.14
C ILE A 93 -10.73 4.68 27.33
N ILE A 94 -10.73 4.80 26.02
CA ILE A 94 -10.74 3.67 25.08
C ILE A 94 -9.42 3.70 24.30
N ALA A 95 -8.72 2.58 24.25
CA ALA A 95 -7.63 2.37 23.31
C ALA A 95 -8.19 1.78 22.01
N VAL A 96 -7.85 2.37 20.87
CA VAL A 96 -8.15 1.88 19.53
C VAL A 96 -6.83 1.55 18.86
N GLN A 97 -6.68 0.31 18.40
CA GLN A 97 -5.50 -0.14 17.69
C GLN A 97 -5.74 -0.10 16.19
N PHE A 98 -4.74 0.38 15.46
CA PHE A 98 -4.69 0.45 14.03
C PHE A 98 -3.44 -0.26 13.51
N GLU A 99 -3.60 -0.95 12.39
CA GLU A 99 -2.52 -1.58 11.65
C GLU A 99 -2.42 -0.97 10.26
N SER A 100 -1.19 -0.90 9.75
CA SER A 100 -0.93 -0.53 8.37
C SER A 100 -1.00 -1.79 7.51
N GLU A 101 -2.01 -1.90 6.67
CA GLU A 101 -2.13 -2.96 5.68
C GLU A 101 -1.84 -2.44 4.29
N LEU A 102 -1.15 -3.23 3.46
CA LEU A 102 -0.97 -2.89 2.05
C LEU A 102 -2.33 -2.66 1.38
N LEU A 103 -2.42 -1.70 0.45
CA LEU A 103 -3.66 -1.55 -0.30
C LEU A 103 -4.03 -2.88 -0.97
N PRO A 104 -5.32 -3.26 -1.01
CA PRO A 104 -5.76 -4.53 -1.57
C PRO A 104 -5.24 -4.81 -2.98
N ALA A 105 -4.97 -3.76 -3.78
CA ALA A 105 -4.37 -3.85 -5.10
C ALA A 105 -3.02 -4.60 -5.10
N PHE A 106 -2.16 -4.36 -4.09
CA PHE A 106 -0.82 -4.94 -4.02
C PHE A 106 -0.82 -6.43 -3.64
N THR A 107 -1.93 -6.97 -3.14
CA THR A 107 -2.06 -8.39 -2.78
C THR A 107 -2.73 -9.23 -3.88
N GLN A 108 -3.12 -8.62 -5.01
CA GLN A 108 -3.82 -9.31 -6.11
C GLN A 108 -2.91 -10.07 -7.09
N GLY A 109 -1.58 -10.05 -6.93
CA GLY A 109 -0.69 -10.61 -7.94
C GLY A 109 -0.61 -9.71 -9.17
N MET A 110 -1.38 -10.00 -10.22
CA MET A 110 -1.48 -9.13 -11.41
C MET A 110 -2.83 -8.41 -11.46
N LEU A 111 -2.80 -7.08 -11.44
CA LEU A 111 -3.99 -6.22 -11.50
C LEU A 111 -3.83 -5.15 -12.58
N ALA A 112 -4.69 -5.16 -13.60
CA ALA A 112 -4.68 -4.17 -14.66
C ALA A 112 -6.04 -3.48 -14.82
N HIS A 113 -6.02 -2.17 -15.07
CA HIS A 113 -7.23 -1.46 -15.52
C HIS A 113 -7.56 -1.83 -16.98
N GLY A 114 -6.55 -1.93 -17.83
CA GLY A 114 -6.65 -2.39 -19.22
C GLY A 114 -6.60 -3.90 -19.38
N ASN A 115 -6.45 -4.36 -20.62
CA ASN A 115 -6.37 -5.80 -20.92
C ASN A 115 -5.12 -6.45 -20.31
N VAL A 116 -5.22 -7.72 -19.92
CA VAL A 116 -4.06 -8.57 -19.64
C VAL A 116 -3.91 -9.59 -20.77
N THR A 117 -2.78 -9.55 -21.47
CA THR A 117 -2.48 -10.47 -22.58
C THR A 117 -1.19 -11.21 -22.30
N VAL A 118 -1.27 -12.54 -22.24
CA VAL A 118 -0.11 -13.45 -22.11
C VAL A 118 0.02 -14.25 -23.40
N ASN A 119 1.04 -13.91 -24.19
CA ASN A 119 1.24 -14.44 -25.54
C ASN A 119 2.03 -15.76 -25.59
N GLY A 120 2.94 -15.98 -24.62
CA GLY A 120 3.72 -17.21 -24.52
C GLY A 120 3.12 -18.23 -23.54
N GLY A 121 3.70 -19.44 -23.46
CA GLY A 121 3.31 -20.39 -22.42
C GLY A 121 3.80 -19.88 -21.07
N ALA A 122 2.89 -19.52 -20.18
CA ALA A 122 3.23 -19.00 -18.87
C ALA A 122 2.90 -19.99 -17.76
N LEU A 123 3.76 -20.03 -16.75
CA LEU A 123 3.49 -20.67 -15.47
C LEU A 123 3.01 -19.60 -14.50
N LEU A 124 1.73 -19.61 -14.15
CA LEU A 124 1.15 -18.61 -13.26
C LEU A 124 0.90 -19.23 -11.88
N PHE A 125 1.46 -18.62 -10.84
CA PHE A 125 1.23 -18.98 -9.43
C PHE A 125 0.67 -17.75 -8.71
N GLY A 126 -0.65 -17.54 -8.80
CA GLY A 126 -1.29 -16.35 -8.23
C GLY A 126 -2.52 -15.86 -8.97
N ASN A 127 -3.05 -14.74 -8.51
CA ASN A 127 -4.27 -14.16 -9.07
C ASN A 127 -3.95 -13.23 -10.26
N VAL A 128 -4.88 -13.19 -11.22
CA VAL A 128 -4.86 -12.27 -12.36
C VAL A 128 -6.21 -11.61 -12.45
N HIS A 129 -6.23 -10.28 -12.47
CA HIS A 129 -7.43 -9.49 -12.64
C HIS A 129 -7.25 -8.40 -13.69
N SER A 130 -8.28 -8.22 -14.51
CA SER A 130 -8.39 -7.10 -15.45
C SER A 130 -9.77 -6.44 -15.32
N ASN A 131 -9.80 -5.11 -15.25
CA ASN A 131 -11.04 -4.34 -15.42
C ASN A 131 -11.52 -4.32 -16.89
N SER A 132 -10.81 -5.00 -17.79
CA SER A 132 -11.16 -5.22 -19.19
C SER A 132 -11.13 -6.73 -19.50
N ASN A 133 -10.37 -7.19 -20.50
CA ASN A 133 -10.29 -8.60 -20.88
C ASN A 133 -8.96 -9.24 -20.44
N VAL A 134 -8.99 -10.54 -20.16
CA VAL A 134 -7.80 -11.36 -19.89
C VAL A 134 -7.67 -12.45 -20.94
N SER A 135 -6.65 -12.41 -21.79
CA SER A 135 -6.33 -13.46 -22.76
C SER A 135 -5.02 -14.13 -22.37
N VAL A 136 -5.10 -15.34 -21.80
CA VAL A 136 -3.90 -15.99 -21.24
C VAL A 136 -3.67 -17.36 -21.86
N LYS A 137 -2.44 -17.55 -22.35
CA LYS A 137 -1.90 -18.87 -22.69
C LYS A 137 -1.10 -19.42 -21.51
N ILE A 138 -1.58 -20.48 -20.88
CA ILE A 138 -0.95 -21.09 -19.69
C ILE A 138 -0.40 -22.48 -19.97
N ASP A 139 0.61 -22.84 -19.18
CA ASP A 139 1.11 -24.21 -19.06
C ASP A 139 0.33 -24.98 -17.97
N ALA A 140 0.31 -26.32 -18.09
CA ALA A 140 -0.51 -27.22 -17.28
C ALA A 140 -0.23 -27.18 -15.76
N GLU A 141 0.96 -26.74 -15.36
CA GLU A 141 1.37 -26.67 -13.95
C GLU A 141 0.92 -25.38 -13.25
N SER A 142 0.20 -24.48 -13.95
CA SER A 142 -0.26 -23.22 -13.37
C SER A 142 -1.30 -23.43 -12.27
N VAL A 143 -1.24 -22.58 -11.24
CA VAL A 143 -2.20 -22.49 -10.14
C VAL A 143 -2.62 -21.02 -10.00
N SER A 144 -3.78 -20.69 -10.58
CA SER A 144 -4.21 -19.30 -10.71
C SER A 144 -5.71 -19.10 -10.66
N ASN A 145 -6.11 -17.97 -10.10
CA ASN A 145 -7.47 -17.45 -10.25
C ASN A 145 -7.46 -16.27 -11.23
N ILE A 146 -8.03 -16.48 -12.41
CA ILE A 146 -8.09 -15.51 -13.49
C ILE A 146 -9.49 -14.90 -13.52
N THR A 147 -9.57 -13.58 -13.41
CA THR A 147 -10.84 -12.85 -13.39
C THR A 147 -10.79 -11.66 -14.32
N ALA A 148 -11.90 -11.37 -14.98
CA ALA A 148 -12.03 -10.21 -15.85
C ALA A 148 -13.43 -9.62 -15.73
N VAL A 149 -13.54 -8.29 -15.77
CA VAL A 149 -14.85 -7.62 -15.95
C VAL A 149 -15.42 -7.98 -17.33
N GLY A 150 -14.56 -7.99 -18.36
CA GLY A 150 -14.86 -8.48 -19.70
C GLY A 150 -14.71 -9.99 -19.82
N GLU A 151 -14.10 -10.43 -20.91
CA GLU A 151 -13.84 -11.84 -21.20
C GLU A 151 -12.54 -12.31 -20.54
N ALA A 152 -12.52 -13.58 -20.10
CA ALA A 152 -11.33 -14.21 -19.52
C ALA A 152 -10.98 -15.54 -20.23
N PRO A 153 -10.71 -15.57 -21.55
CA PRO A 153 -10.31 -16.83 -22.18
C PRO A 153 -8.99 -17.35 -21.61
N VAL A 154 -9.01 -18.61 -21.20
CA VAL A 154 -7.81 -19.37 -20.87
C VAL A 154 -7.56 -20.35 -22.00
N ILE A 155 -6.38 -20.27 -22.60
CA ILE A 155 -5.96 -21.10 -23.73
C ILE A 155 -4.85 -22.03 -23.24
N GLY A 156 -5.09 -23.34 -23.32
CA GLY A 156 -4.14 -24.38 -22.92
C GLY A 156 -4.81 -25.73 -22.81
N GLU A 157 -4.04 -26.76 -22.48
CA GLU A 157 -4.56 -28.09 -22.13
C GLU A 157 -3.97 -28.50 -20.77
N GLY A 158 -4.70 -29.31 -20.00
CA GLY A 158 -4.18 -29.95 -18.79
C GLY A 158 -4.05 -29.07 -17.55
N TYR A 159 -4.62 -27.86 -17.52
CA TYR A 159 -4.68 -27.04 -16.30
C TYR A 159 -5.85 -27.49 -15.42
N GLU A 160 -5.58 -28.22 -14.34
CA GLU A 160 -6.62 -28.64 -13.37
C GLU A 160 -6.83 -27.59 -12.26
N ASN A 161 -5.83 -26.73 -12.04
CA ASN A 161 -5.79 -25.79 -10.91
C ASN A 161 -5.95 -24.32 -11.32
N VAL A 162 -6.50 -24.06 -12.51
CA VAL A 162 -6.80 -22.69 -12.97
C VAL A 162 -8.30 -22.48 -13.05
N THR A 163 -8.77 -21.48 -12.32
CA THR A 163 -10.15 -20.98 -12.43
C THR A 163 -10.17 -19.74 -13.30
N SER A 164 -11.19 -19.61 -14.14
CA SER A 164 -11.43 -18.40 -14.94
C SER A 164 -12.87 -17.93 -14.80
N SER A 165 -13.06 -16.63 -14.58
CA SER A 165 -14.38 -15.99 -14.49
C SER A 165 -14.43 -14.68 -15.26
N SER A 166 -15.40 -14.57 -16.17
CA SER A 166 -15.78 -13.34 -16.86
C SER A 166 -16.91 -12.63 -16.11
N GLY A 167 -17.10 -11.33 -16.34
CA GLY A 167 -18.13 -10.54 -15.64
C GLY A 167 -17.86 -10.34 -14.14
N ALA A 168 -16.60 -10.36 -13.73
CA ALA A 168 -16.20 -10.04 -12.36
C ALA A 168 -16.50 -8.57 -12.03
N GLU A 169 -16.52 -8.22 -10.74
CA GLU A 169 -16.58 -6.83 -10.31
C GLU A 169 -15.28 -6.10 -10.65
N GLU A 170 -15.42 -4.82 -11.00
CA GLU A 170 -14.28 -3.93 -11.20
C GLU A 170 -13.51 -3.74 -9.90
N LYS A 171 -12.18 -3.84 -9.94
CA LYS A 171 -11.32 -3.56 -8.80
C LYS A 171 -10.70 -2.17 -8.93
N ASP A 172 -10.51 -1.52 -7.80
CA ASP A 172 -9.79 -0.25 -7.76
C ASP A 172 -8.32 -0.45 -8.17
N VAL A 173 -7.85 0.38 -9.08
CA VAL A 173 -6.47 0.37 -9.58
C VAL A 173 -5.87 1.73 -9.26
N PRO A 174 -5.09 1.86 -8.18
CA PRO A 174 -4.58 3.16 -7.76
C PRO A 174 -3.57 3.70 -8.79
N LEU A 175 -3.42 5.03 -8.82
CA LEU A 175 -2.44 5.71 -9.69
C LEU A 175 -1.17 6.10 -8.91
N VAL A 176 -0.01 5.82 -9.51
CA VAL A 176 1.32 6.24 -9.05
C VAL A 176 1.40 7.76 -8.96
N SER A 177 0.85 8.48 -9.94
CA SER A 177 0.85 9.96 -9.94
C SER A 177 0.13 10.54 -8.72
N GLU A 178 -1.02 10.00 -8.35
CA GLU A 178 -1.74 10.40 -7.13
C GLU A 178 -0.92 10.10 -5.85
N PHE A 179 -0.21 8.97 -5.84
CA PHE A 179 0.72 8.65 -4.77
C PHE A 179 1.90 9.62 -4.73
N PHE A 180 2.52 9.97 -5.85
CA PHE A 180 3.64 10.91 -5.89
C PHE A 180 3.23 12.30 -5.40
N ASP A 181 2.04 12.76 -5.77
CA ASP A 181 1.49 14.04 -5.32
C ASP A 181 1.19 14.00 -3.81
N SER A 182 0.49 12.98 -3.32
CA SER A 182 0.09 12.86 -1.91
C SER A 182 1.25 12.58 -0.96
N SER A 183 2.29 11.88 -1.41
CA SER A 183 3.53 11.62 -0.65
C SER A 183 4.63 12.66 -0.92
N ASN A 184 4.30 13.70 -1.69
CA ASN A 184 5.14 14.85 -1.96
C ASN A 184 6.52 14.49 -2.55
N VAL A 185 6.59 13.41 -3.35
CA VAL A 185 7.85 12.87 -3.92
C VAL A 185 8.60 13.93 -4.70
N TYR A 186 7.88 14.74 -5.48
CA TYR A 186 8.46 15.79 -6.32
C TYR A 186 9.18 16.90 -5.53
N ASN A 187 8.83 17.10 -4.26
CA ASN A 187 9.41 18.13 -3.41
C ASN A 187 10.39 17.57 -2.37
N LYS A 188 10.64 16.25 -2.36
CA LYS A 188 11.66 15.66 -1.49
C LYS A 188 13.05 16.17 -1.87
N VAL A 189 13.83 16.54 -0.85
CA VAL A 189 15.23 16.96 -1.01
C VAL A 189 16.11 15.73 -0.92
N ALA A 190 17.16 15.66 -1.75
CA ALA A 190 18.14 14.58 -1.69
C ALA A 190 18.77 14.45 -0.28
N GLY A 191 18.90 13.22 0.19
CA GLY A 191 19.42 12.85 1.50
C GLY A 191 20.11 11.49 1.48
N GLU A 192 20.36 10.92 2.66
CA GLU A 192 21.02 9.62 2.80
C GLU A 192 20.19 8.46 2.21
N ASP A 193 18.88 8.53 2.41
CA ASP A 193 17.91 7.47 2.04
C ASP A 193 17.09 7.82 0.79
N PHE A 194 17.17 9.07 0.30
CA PHE A 194 16.47 9.53 -0.90
C PHE A 194 17.44 10.19 -1.87
N VAL A 195 17.71 9.53 -2.99
CA VAL A 195 18.70 9.95 -3.98
C VAL A 195 17.97 10.45 -5.23
N ILE A 196 18.19 11.70 -5.61
CA ILE A 196 17.72 12.22 -6.90
C ILE A 196 18.78 11.88 -7.95
N LEU A 197 18.40 11.12 -8.96
CA LEU A 197 19.26 10.78 -10.08
C LEU A 197 19.38 11.98 -11.02
N ASP A 198 20.61 12.27 -11.47
CA ASP A 198 20.85 13.34 -12.42
C ASP A 198 20.24 12.98 -13.77
N ALA A 199 19.27 13.79 -14.21
CA ALA A 199 18.69 13.66 -15.54
C ALA A 199 19.52 14.44 -16.55
N SER A 200 20.24 13.73 -17.44
CA SER A 200 20.69 14.34 -18.70
C SER A 200 19.54 14.18 -19.70
N ASP A 201 19.02 15.28 -20.23
CA ASP A 201 17.97 15.26 -21.26
C ASP A 201 16.72 14.46 -20.87
N SER A 202 16.22 14.62 -19.64
CA SER A 202 15.01 13.95 -19.11
C SER A 202 15.08 12.41 -19.03
N SER A 203 16.29 11.84 -19.05
CA SER A 203 16.51 10.42 -18.77
C SER A 203 17.58 10.24 -17.69
N CYS A 204 17.40 9.21 -16.85
CA CYS A 204 18.34 8.80 -15.84
C CYS A 204 18.72 7.33 -16.03
N ASP A 205 19.96 6.99 -15.65
CA ASP A 205 20.43 5.62 -15.59
C ASP A 205 20.62 5.20 -14.13
N PHE A 206 20.08 4.04 -13.77
CA PHE A 206 20.37 3.36 -12.51
C PHE A 206 21.13 2.06 -12.77
N LEU A 207 22.34 1.97 -12.23
CA LEU A 207 23.18 0.78 -12.29
C LEU A 207 23.37 0.22 -10.87
N GLY A 208 22.47 -0.68 -10.47
CA GLY A 208 22.46 -1.29 -9.14
C GLY A 208 23.30 -2.57 -9.05
N SER A 209 23.94 -2.80 -7.91
CA SER A 209 24.63 -4.06 -7.64
C SER A 209 24.55 -4.45 -6.16
N GLY A 210 23.97 -5.62 -5.88
CA GLY A 210 23.81 -6.15 -4.52
C GLY A 210 22.72 -5.44 -3.71
N ASP A 211 22.91 -5.40 -2.41
CA ASP A 211 22.02 -4.72 -1.46
C ASP A 211 22.18 -3.21 -1.53
N MET A 212 21.08 -2.52 -1.82
CA MET A 212 21.03 -1.06 -1.97
C MET A 212 20.69 -0.34 -0.65
N GLY A 213 20.49 -1.07 0.45
CA GLY A 213 20.33 -0.55 1.80
C GLY A 213 19.00 0.15 2.05
N GLY A 214 17.93 -0.24 1.36
CA GLY A 214 16.58 0.33 1.54
C GLY A 214 16.41 1.71 0.91
N LYS A 215 17.37 2.16 0.10
CA LYS A 215 17.37 3.51 -0.47
C LYS A 215 16.28 3.68 -1.51
N THR A 216 15.77 4.90 -1.58
CA THR A 216 14.87 5.36 -2.64
C THR A 216 15.63 6.18 -3.67
N TYR A 217 15.49 5.85 -4.95
CA TYR A 217 16.05 6.60 -6.07
C TYR A 217 14.92 7.21 -6.89
N PHE A 218 15.00 8.51 -7.16
CA PHE A 218 14.01 9.23 -7.96
C PHE A 218 14.62 9.77 -9.24
N CYS A 219 13.99 9.46 -10.37
CA CYS A 219 14.26 10.06 -11.67
C CYS A 219 13.08 10.93 -12.10
N ASN A 220 13.32 12.21 -12.38
CA ASN A 220 12.32 13.09 -12.97
C ASN A 220 12.31 12.96 -14.50
N GLY A 221 11.90 11.78 -14.99
CA GLY A 221 11.88 11.45 -16.40
C GLY A 221 11.90 9.94 -16.63
N GLU A 222 12.46 9.53 -17.78
CA GLU A 222 12.60 8.12 -18.13
C GLU A 222 13.78 7.47 -17.40
N LEU A 223 13.55 6.33 -16.75
CA LEU A 223 14.55 5.62 -15.97
C LEU A 223 14.95 4.31 -16.66
N THR A 224 16.22 4.21 -17.04
CA THR A 224 16.80 2.93 -17.47
C THR A 224 17.42 2.23 -16.27
N VAL A 225 16.98 1.01 -15.99
CA VAL A 225 17.42 0.21 -14.83
C VAL A 225 18.24 -0.97 -15.30
N SER A 226 19.48 -1.08 -14.81
CA SER A 226 20.42 -2.14 -15.15
C SER A 226 21.13 -2.68 -13.91
N GLY A 227 21.74 -3.86 -14.05
CA GLY A 227 22.49 -4.53 -12.97
C GLY A 227 21.67 -5.61 -12.26
N SER A 228 22.07 -5.95 -11.04
CA SER A 228 21.42 -6.99 -10.22
C SER A 228 21.42 -6.56 -8.76
N PHE A 229 20.24 -6.27 -8.23
CA PHE A 229 20.09 -5.58 -6.94
C PHE A 229 18.91 -6.11 -6.12
N ASN A 230 18.88 -5.78 -4.84
CA ASN A 230 17.74 -5.95 -3.94
C ASN A 230 17.66 -4.78 -2.95
N ASN A 231 16.60 -4.73 -2.14
CA ASN A 231 16.39 -3.75 -1.07
C ASN A 231 16.44 -2.29 -1.57
N VAL A 232 15.61 -1.96 -2.57
CA VAL A 232 15.61 -0.64 -3.24
C VAL A 232 14.22 -0.20 -3.67
N THR A 233 13.95 1.10 -3.60
CA THR A 233 12.76 1.70 -4.20
C THR A 233 13.17 2.61 -5.36
N LEU A 234 12.57 2.43 -6.53
CA LEU A 234 12.83 3.21 -7.73
C LEU A 234 11.57 3.97 -8.16
N PHE A 235 11.67 5.29 -8.25
CA PHE A 235 10.61 6.16 -8.74
C PHE A 235 11.00 6.81 -10.06
N ALA A 236 10.10 6.80 -11.04
CA ALA A 236 10.27 7.49 -12.30
C ALA A 236 9.04 8.35 -12.62
N ASN A 237 9.25 9.64 -12.86
CA ASN A 237 8.24 10.52 -13.44
C ASN A 237 8.21 10.38 -14.98
N GLY A 238 8.01 9.15 -15.43
CA GLY A 238 8.17 8.73 -16.81
C GLY A 238 8.26 7.21 -16.88
N ASN A 239 8.68 6.68 -18.03
CA ASN A 239 8.79 5.24 -18.23
C ASN A 239 9.95 4.62 -17.44
N ILE A 240 9.84 3.33 -17.09
CA ILE A 240 10.95 2.53 -16.58
C ILE A 240 11.29 1.43 -17.58
N ASP A 241 12.52 1.43 -18.09
CA ASP A 241 13.08 0.35 -18.91
C ASP A 241 13.98 -0.53 -18.04
N HIS A 242 13.46 -1.69 -17.63
CA HIS A 242 14.17 -2.65 -16.80
C HIS A 242 14.94 -3.69 -17.65
N ASN A 243 16.25 -3.48 -17.74
CA ASN A 243 17.21 -4.34 -18.44
C ASN A 243 18.03 -5.23 -17.47
N GLY A 244 17.85 -5.05 -16.15
CA GLY A 244 18.57 -5.74 -15.09
C GLY A 244 17.87 -6.99 -14.56
N ALA A 245 18.25 -7.36 -13.33
CA ALA A 245 17.61 -8.36 -12.47
C ALA A 245 17.28 -7.71 -11.12
N SER A 246 16.18 -8.10 -10.49
CA SER A 246 15.93 -7.78 -9.08
C SER A 246 15.80 -9.09 -8.31
N ASN A 247 16.65 -9.29 -7.30
CA ASN A 247 16.69 -10.52 -6.52
C ASN A 247 15.82 -10.38 -5.26
N LEU A 248 15.39 -11.51 -4.70
CA LEU A 248 14.85 -11.52 -3.35
C LEU A 248 15.95 -11.16 -2.33
N SER A 249 15.53 -10.66 -1.17
CA SER A 249 16.41 -10.49 -0.01
C SER A 249 16.92 -11.85 0.51
N ASP A 250 17.90 -11.84 1.41
CA ASP A 250 18.36 -13.05 2.13
C ASP A 250 17.22 -13.75 2.91
N GLN A 251 16.12 -13.03 3.17
CA GLN A 251 14.93 -13.53 3.86
C GLN A 251 13.84 -14.05 2.92
N GLN A 252 14.08 -14.07 1.60
CA GLN A 252 13.09 -14.41 0.56
C GLN A 252 11.88 -13.46 0.51
N SER A 253 12.01 -12.27 1.11
CA SER A 253 10.98 -11.22 1.04
C SER A 253 11.13 -10.39 -0.23
N VAL A 254 10.01 -9.81 -0.68
CA VAL A 254 10.02 -8.83 -1.77
C VAL A 254 10.40 -7.46 -1.20
N ASP A 255 11.60 -6.99 -1.52
CA ASP A 255 12.19 -5.75 -0.99
C ASP A 255 12.55 -4.73 -2.09
N VAL A 256 12.08 -4.97 -3.32
CA VAL A 256 12.22 -4.04 -4.44
C VAL A 256 10.87 -3.45 -4.83
N ALA A 257 10.84 -2.14 -5.05
CA ALA A 257 9.70 -1.45 -5.64
C ALA A 257 10.12 -0.61 -6.86
N MET A 258 9.29 -0.61 -7.90
CA MET A 258 9.45 0.21 -9.09
C MET A 258 8.12 0.90 -9.40
N PHE A 259 8.05 2.22 -9.21
CA PHE A 259 6.85 3.01 -9.44
C PHE A 259 7.07 4.00 -10.58
N SER A 260 6.18 3.98 -11.55
CA SER A 260 6.27 4.76 -12.78
C SER A 260 4.97 5.52 -13.05
N THR A 261 5.04 6.83 -13.24
CA THR A 261 3.90 7.60 -13.80
C THR A 261 3.71 7.37 -15.30
N GLY A 262 4.61 6.62 -15.93
CA GLY A 262 4.50 6.11 -17.29
C GLY A 262 4.31 4.59 -17.31
N SER A 263 4.96 3.93 -18.25
CA SER A 263 4.93 2.46 -18.43
C SER A 263 6.18 1.79 -17.85
N ILE A 264 6.08 0.50 -17.51
CA ILE A 264 7.23 -0.34 -17.14
C ILE A 264 7.46 -1.40 -18.22
N ALA A 265 8.67 -1.48 -18.75
CA ALA A 265 9.07 -2.50 -19.71
C ALA A 265 10.21 -3.38 -19.15
N PHE A 266 9.97 -4.69 -19.06
CA PHE A 266 11.00 -5.68 -18.72
C PHE A 266 11.60 -6.24 -20.00
N ASN A 267 12.82 -5.84 -20.33
CA ASN A 267 13.49 -6.20 -21.59
C ASN A 267 14.57 -7.28 -21.41
N GLY A 268 14.84 -7.67 -20.16
CA GLY A 268 15.82 -8.69 -19.79
C GLY A 268 15.29 -10.13 -19.84
N LYS A 269 16.21 -11.09 -19.75
CA LYS A 269 15.92 -12.51 -19.46
C LYS A 269 16.19 -12.88 -18.00
N ASN A 270 16.20 -11.88 -17.14
CA ASN A 270 16.55 -12.05 -15.74
C ASN A 270 15.31 -12.06 -14.88
N ASP A 271 15.43 -12.71 -13.74
CA ASP A 271 14.37 -12.74 -12.76
C ASP A 271 14.22 -11.37 -12.11
N ALA A 272 12.97 -11.01 -11.82
CA ALA A 272 12.62 -9.78 -11.14
C ALA A 272 11.62 -10.08 -10.02
N TYR A 273 12.00 -9.83 -8.78
CA TYR A 273 11.11 -9.89 -7.64
C TYR A 273 10.85 -8.47 -7.16
N GLY A 274 9.59 -8.07 -7.00
CA GLY A 274 9.27 -6.68 -6.69
C GLY A 274 7.78 -6.36 -6.63
N VAL A 275 7.50 -5.13 -6.19
CA VAL A 275 6.24 -4.45 -6.47
C VAL A 275 6.46 -3.55 -7.69
N PHE A 276 5.73 -3.82 -8.76
CA PHE A 276 5.82 -3.08 -10.02
C PHE A 276 4.51 -2.35 -10.26
N TRP A 277 4.54 -1.02 -10.24
CA TRP A 277 3.35 -0.19 -10.34
C TRP A 277 3.53 0.89 -11.40
N ALA A 278 2.66 0.87 -12.41
CA ALA A 278 2.68 1.79 -13.53
C ALA A 278 1.32 2.44 -13.71
N ASP A 279 1.28 3.75 -13.96
CA ASP A 279 0.07 4.43 -14.45
C ASP A 279 -0.28 4.00 -15.88
N GLY A 280 0.75 3.74 -16.68
CA GLY A 280 0.65 3.24 -18.05
C GLY A 280 0.67 1.71 -18.13
N ASP A 281 1.23 1.21 -19.22
CA ASP A 281 1.26 -0.21 -19.54
C ASP A 281 2.40 -0.93 -18.80
N ILE A 282 2.25 -2.23 -18.58
CA ILE A 282 3.37 -3.11 -18.21
C ILE A 282 3.63 -4.08 -19.35
N THR A 283 4.84 -4.05 -19.90
CA THR A 283 5.27 -4.99 -20.94
C THR A 283 6.41 -5.86 -20.44
N GLN A 284 6.29 -7.18 -20.61
CA GLN A 284 7.39 -8.11 -20.38
C GLN A 284 7.82 -8.69 -21.73
N ASN A 285 9.11 -8.57 -22.04
CA ASN A 285 9.72 -9.00 -23.28
C ASN A 285 10.84 -10.00 -22.97
N GLY A 286 10.50 -11.27 -22.78
CA GLY A 286 11.53 -12.29 -22.55
C GLY A 286 11.06 -13.57 -21.89
N SER A 287 12.03 -14.33 -21.39
CA SER A 287 11.78 -15.47 -20.51
C SER A 287 12.45 -15.19 -19.18
N SER A 288 11.63 -14.95 -18.16
CA SER A 288 12.05 -14.61 -16.81
C SER A 288 11.07 -15.15 -15.78
N VAL A 289 11.51 -15.24 -14.53
CA VAL A 289 10.60 -15.31 -13.39
C VAL A 289 10.27 -13.89 -12.96
N ILE A 290 8.99 -13.57 -12.80
CA ILE A 290 8.58 -12.34 -12.14
C ILE A 290 7.81 -12.70 -10.87
N GLY A 291 8.33 -12.29 -9.73
CA GLY A 291 7.71 -12.51 -8.43
C GLY A 291 7.24 -11.22 -7.77
N GLY A 292 6.19 -11.30 -6.95
CA GLY A 292 5.62 -10.16 -6.23
C GLY A 292 4.29 -9.70 -6.81
N SER A 293 4.18 -8.40 -7.10
CA SER A 293 2.92 -7.76 -7.48
C SER A 293 3.09 -6.83 -8.68
N MET A 294 2.16 -6.87 -9.63
CA MET A 294 2.11 -6.00 -10.80
C MET A 294 0.78 -5.25 -10.81
N ILE A 295 0.84 -3.93 -10.88
CA ILE A 295 -0.31 -3.04 -10.93
C ILE A 295 -0.14 -2.10 -12.12
N SER A 296 -1.11 -2.08 -13.04
CA SER A 296 -1.06 -1.26 -14.25
C SER A 296 -2.35 -0.48 -14.43
N GLY A 297 -2.26 0.85 -14.48
CA GLY A 297 -3.36 1.73 -14.90
C GLY A 297 -3.67 1.61 -16.41
N GLY A 298 -2.76 1.03 -17.18
CA GLY A 298 -2.95 0.62 -18.57
C GLY A 298 -3.16 -0.89 -18.76
N ALA A 299 -2.67 -1.41 -19.88
CA ALA A 299 -2.71 -2.83 -20.22
C ALA A 299 -1.41 -3.55 -19.80
N MET A 300 -1.52 -4.87 -19.59
CA MET A 300 -0.37 -5.74 -19.41
C MET A 300 -0.17 -6.63 -20.64
N THR A 301 1.03 -6.61 -21.21
CA THR A 301 1.41 -7.49 -22.32
C THR A 301 2.66 -8.28 -21.96
N LEU A 302 2.49 -9.59 -21.77
CA LEU A 302 3.55 -10.48 -21.31
C LEU A 302 3.94 -11.42 -22.46
N ASN A 303 5.14 -11.20 -23.00
CA ASN A 303 5.66 -11.82 -24.21
C ASN A 303 6.76 -12.82 -23.89
N GLY A 304 6.61 -14.05 -24.37
CA GLY A 304 7.58 -15.12 -24.14
C GLY A 304 7.11 -16.09 -23.07
N GLY A 305 7.88 -17.15 -22.84
CA GLY A 305 7.58 -18.10 -21.76
C GLY A 305 8.14 -17.57 -20.45
N PHE A 306 7.28 -17.28 -19.47
CA PHE A 306 7.67 -16.69 -18.19
C PHE A 306 6.94 -17.37 -17.02
N THR A 307 7.48 -17.22 -15.83
CA THR A 307 6.85 -17.70 -14.60
C THR A 307 6.43 -16.50 -13.76
N PHE A 308 5.15 -16.39 -13.40
CA PHE A 308 4.68 -15.42 -12.42
C PHE A 308 4.50 -16.08 -11.06
N ILE A 309 5.01 -15.46 -10.00
CA ILE A 309 4.83 -15.91 -8.62
C ILE A 309 4.29 -14.75 -7.79
N SER A 310 2.99 -14.74 -7.53
CA SER A 310 2.39 -13.78 -6.62
C SER A 310 3.01 -13.95 -5.23
N ASN A 311 3.54 -12.87 -4.67
CA ASN A 311 4.03 -12.85 -3.31
C ASN A 311 3.39 -11.68 -2.56
N SER A 312 2.67 -11.98 -1.48
CA SER A 312 2.06 -10.99 -0.60
C SER A 312 2.98 -10.56 0.54
N ASP A 313 4.11 -11.25 0.74
CA ASP A 313 5.15 -10.88 1.70
C ASP A 313 6.05 -9.79 1.12
N ILE A 314 5.49 -8.57 1.12
CA ILE A 314 6.12 -7.35 0.61
C ILE A 314 6.67 -6.58 1.82
N SER A 315 7.99 -6.42 1.87
CA SER A 315 8.72 -5.73 2.95
C SER A 315 9.19 -4.33 2.55
N VAL A 316 8.60 -3.75 1.51
CA VAL A 316 8.96 -2.41 1.03
C VAL A 316 8.20 -1.35 1.81
N GLU A 317 8.92 -0.54 2.60
CA GLU A 317 8.35 0.51 3.46
C GLU A 317 7.54 1.57 2.70
N VAL A 318 7.86 1.81 1.42
CA VAL A 318 7.29 2.90 0.62
C VAL A 318 6.07 2.48 -0.21
N VAL A 319 5.62 1.22 -0.12
CA VAL A 319 4.41 0.77 -0.83
C VAL A 319 3.18 1.37 -0.14
N PRO A 320 2.21 1.92 -0.90
CA PRO A 320 1.01 2.47 -0.29
C PRO A 320 0.28 1.46 0.59
N SER A 321 -0.03 1.91 1.79
CA SER A 321 -0.84 1.19 2.76
C SER A 321 -2.07 2.00 3.13
N GLN A 322 -3.08 1.28 3.60
CA GLN A 322 -4.22 1.85 4.29
C GLN A 322 -4.11 1.52 5.78
N VAL A 323 -4.58 2.45 6.61
CA VAL A 323 -4.69 2.21 8.03
C VAL A 323 -6.03 1.55 8.29
N VAL A 324 -6.00 0.31 8.76
CA VAL A 324 -7.21 -0.42 9.16
C VAL A 324 -7.31 -0.45 10.68
N ARG A 325 -8.54 -0.42 11.18
CA ARG A 325 -8.79 -0.61 12.61
C ARG A 325 -8.73 -2.10 12.92
N ASP A 326 -7.80 -2.49 13.78
CA ASP A 326 -7.68 -3.87 14.24
C ASP A 326 -8.61 -4.14 15.43
N SER A 327 -8.46 -3.37 16.52
CA SER A 327 -9.18 -3.64 17.76
C SER A 327 -9.53 -2.38 18.57
N TRP A 328 -10.38 -2.55 19.59
CA TRP A 328 -10.58 -1.52 20.60
C TRP A 328 -10.87 -2.13 21.98
N GLN A 329 -10.42 -1.46 23.04
CA GLN A 329 -10.65 -1.89 24.42
C GLN A 329 -10.72 -0.70 25.38
N GLU A 330 -11.52 -0.82 26.44
CA GLU A 330 -11.54 0.18 27.50
C GLU A 330 -10.28 0.07 28.38
N VAL A 331 -9.60 1.19 28.64
CA VAL A 331 -8.45 1.26 29.55
C VAL A 331 -8.94 1.58 30.96
N VAL A 332 -8.79 0.61 31.87
CA VAL A 332 -9.12 0.78 33.28
C VAL A 332 -7.92 1.36 34.02
N SER A 333 -7.98 2.65 34.35
CA SER A 333 -6.99 3.28 35.21
C SER A 333 -7.13 2.76 36.65
N THR A 334 -6.10 2.08 37.15
CA THR A 334 -6.02 1.62 38.54
C THR A 334 -5.61 2.73 39.49
#